data_AF-A0A5J4Q4Y9-F1
#
_entry.id   AF-A0A5J4Q4Y9-F1
#
_cell.length_a   1.000
_cell.length_b   1.000
_cell.length_c   1.000
_cell.angle_alpha   90.00
_cell.angle_beta   90.00
_cell.angle_gamma   90.00
#
_symmetry.space_group_name_H-M   'P 1'
#
loop_
_entity.id
_entity.type
_entity.pdbx_description
1 polymer ?
#
loop_
_entity_poly.entity_id
_entity_poly.type
_entity_poly.pdbx_seq_one_letter_code
_entity_poly.pdbx_strand_id
1 'polypeptide(L)'
;FFYFYRDIASSIFFIIWVGCGIVIFLIGKEGWHVGASGVIYGLVFFLFFSGIIRKHVPLIAISLLVAFVYGGLIWNMFPLFAKPSTSWEGHFGGAIIGTVCAYCFKKYGPQKPEIVDDEEEEEKDEEKIDCQVDSVDAPHSSD
;
A
#
# COMPACT_ATOMS: atom_id res chain seq x y z
N PHE A 1 -6.54 7.87 -4.01
CA PHE A 1 -6.94 6.52 -3.55
C PHE A 1 -7.59 5.72 -4.68
N PHE A 2 -8.81 6.07 -5.12
CA PHE A 2 -9.53 5.35 -6.19
C PHE A 2 -8.77 5.24 -7.52
N TYR A 3 -7.95 6.24 -7.86
CA TYR A 3 -7.09 6.18 -9.05
C TYR A 3 -6.11 4.99 -9.06
N PHE A 4 -5.47 4.70 -7.91
CA PHE A 4 -4.47 3.63 -7.80
C PHE A 4 -5.07 2.25 -7.51
N TYR A 5 -6.31 2.20 -7.01
CA TYR A 5 -6.91 0.98 -6.47
C TYR A 5 -8.27 0.67 -7.08
N ARG A 6 -8.56 1.15 -8.28
CA ARG A 6 -9.91 1.24 -8.86
C ARG A 6 -10.82 0.02 -8.62
N ASP A 7 -10.27 -1.19 -8.74
CA ASP A 7 -11.04 -2.44 -8.63
C ASP A 7 -11.25 -2.92 -7.17
N ILE A 8 -10.37 -2.52 -6.24
CA ILE A 8 -10.40 -2.96 -4.83
C ILE A 8 -10.64 -1.82 -3.83
N ALA A 9 -10.69 -0.57 -4.32
CA ALA A 9 -10.79 0.63 -3.51
C ALA A 9 -12.06 0.65 -2.67
N SER A 10 -13.19 0.30 -3.27
CA SER A 10 -14.48 0.25 -2.57
C SER A 10 -14.47 -0.80 -1.45
N SER A 11 -13.89 -1.97 -1.72
CA SER A 11 -13.75 -3.04 -0.70
C SER A 11 -12.85 -2.61 0.45
N ILE A 12 -11.68 -2.02 0.17
CA ILE A 12 -10.75 -1.54 1.21
C ILE A 12 -11.39 -0.42 2.03
N PHE A 13 -12.06 0.52 1.36
CA PHE A 13 -12.77 1.60 2.04
C PHE A 13 -13.85 1.05 2.98
N PHE A 14 -14.63 0.07 2.53
CA PHE A 14 -15.67 -0.56 3.34
C PHE A 14 -15.08 -1.34 4.53
N ILE A 15 -14.00 -2.09 4.33
CA ILE A 15 -13.31 -2.80 5.42
C ILE A 15 -12.76 -1.82 6.45
N ILE A 16 -12.13 -0.74 6.01
CA ILE A 16 -11.63 0.31 6.92
C ILE A 16 -12.79 0.95 7.67
N TRP A 17 -13.88 1.29 6.98
CA TRP A 17 -15.05 1.92 7.59
C TRP A 17 -15.71 1.02 8.65
N VAL A 18 -15.97 -0.25 8.33
CA VAL A 18 -16.53 -1.23 9.27
C VAL A 18 -15.56 -1.52 10.41
N GLY A 19 -14.27 -1.70 10.10
CA GLY A 19 -13.23 -1.94 11.10
C GLY A 19 -13.12 -0.79 12.11
N CYS A 20 -13.13 0.46 11.64
CA CYS A 20 -13.19 1.63 12.50
C CYS A 20 -14.46 1.62 13.38
N GLY A 21 -15.61 1.28 12.81
CA GLY A 21 -16.87 1.15 13.56
C GLY A 21 -16.80 0.09 14.67
N ILE A 22 -16.19 -1.07 14.40
CA ILE A 22 -16.00 -2.15 15.38
C ILE A 22 -15.06 -1.72 16.50
N VAL A 23 -13.92 -1.08 16.18
CA VAL A 23 -12.96 -0.63 17.20
C VAL A 23 -13.60 0.39 18.13
N ILE A 24 -14.37 1.33 17.60
CA ILE A 24 -15.11 2.30 18.40
C ILE A 24 -16.21 1.63 19.22
N PHE A 25 -16.92 0.64 18.66
CA PHE A 25 -17.95 -0.10 19.41
C PHE A 25 -17.37 -0.86 20.62
N LEU A 26 -16.14 -1.39 20.50
CA LEU A 26 -15.51 -2.18 21.56
C LEU A 26 -14.78 -1.33 22.61
N ILE A 27 -14.21 -0.19 22.23
CA ILE A 27 -13.27 0.59 23.07
C ILE A 27 -13.77 2.02 23.31
N GLY A 28 -14.70 2.50 22.49
CA GLY A 28 -15.20 3.87 22.53
C GLY A 28 -15.95 4.17 23.83
N LYS A 29 -15.46 5.18 24.55
CA LYS A 29 -16.13 5.76 25.71
C LYS A 29 -17.39 6.51 25.27
N GLU A 30 -18.41 6.60 26.13
CA GLU A 30 -19.63 7.35 25.87
C GLU A 30 -19.32 8.82 25.52
N GLY A 31 -19.49 9.16 24.26
CA GLY A 31 -19.16 10.46 23.68
C GLY A 31 -19.17 10.33 22.17
N TRP A 32 -20.23 10.81 21.53
CA TRP A 32 -20.51 10.66 20.11
C TRP A 32 -19.39 11.22 19.21
N HIS A 33 -18.42 10.39 18.84
CA HIS A 33 -17.51 10.66 17.74
C HIS A 33 -17.32 9.40 16.88
N VAL A 34 -18.39 8.97 16.21
CA VAL A 34 -18.29 8.13 15.01
C VAL A 34 -17.72 9.00 13.90
N GLY A 35 -16.40 9.16 13.90
CA GLY A 35 -15.72 10.14 13.08
C GLY A 35 -15.33 9.56 11.73
N ALA A 36 -15.72 10.22 10.64
CA ALA A 36 -15.04 10.11 9.35
C ALA A 36 -13.51 10.25 9.48
N SER A 37 -13.03 10.89 10.56
CA SER A 37 -11.62 10.95 10.91
C SER A 37 -10.96 9.58 11.06
N GLY A 38 -11.56 8.59 11.71
CA GLY A 38 -10.96 7.25 11.81
C GLY A 38 -10.70 6.61 10.44
N VAL A 39 -11.61 6.83 9.48
CA VAL A 39 -11.45 6.40 8.09
C VAL A 39 -10.31 7.16 7.40
N ILE A 40 -10.17 8.46 7.63
CA ILE A 40 -9.04 9.24 7.11
C ILE A 40 -7.71 8.66 7.61
N TYR A 41 -7.61 8.34 8.90
CA TYR A 41 -6.40 7.74 9.48
C TYR A 41 -6.13 6.37 8.86
N GLY A 42 -7.16 5.53 8.72
CA GLY A 42 -7.03 4.23 8.07
C GLY A 42 -6.58 4.34 6.61
N LEU A 43 -7.10 5.29 5.84
CA LEU A 43 -6.67 5.49 4.45
C LEU A 43 -5.24 6.03 4.35
N VAL A 44 -4.86 6.99 5.21
CA VAL A 44 -3.50 7.55 5.22
C VAL A 44 -2.48 6.48 5.58
N PHE A 45 -2.71 5.72 6.66
CA PHE A 45 -1.83 4.63 7.08
C PHE A 45 -1.80 3.49 6.05
N PHE A 46 -2.95 3.15 5.47
CA PHE A 46 -3.00 2.20 4.36
C PHE A 46 -2.08 2.64 3.21
N LEU A 47 -2.20 3.88 2.74
CA LEU A 47 -1.39 4.40 1.64
C LEU A 47 0.10 4.44 1.98
N PHE A 48 0.45 4.87 3.18
CA PHE A 48 1.83 4.97 3.65
C PHE A 48 2.51 3.59 3.69
N PHE A 49 1.94 2.64 4.43
CA PHE A 49 2.52 1.30 4.58
C PHE A 49 2.47 0.52 3.28
N SER A 50 1.41 0.68 2.50
CA SER A 50 1.33 0.10 1.15
C SER A 50 2.45 0.62 0.24
N GLY A 51 2.68 1.94 0.25
CA GLY A 51 3.77 2.57 -0.49
C GLY A 51 5.13 2.01 -0.08
N ILE A 52 5.37 1.81 1.21
CA ILE A 52 6.61 1.19 1.72
C ILE A 52 6.74 -0.26 1.23
N ILE A 53 5.71 -1.08 1.44
CA ILE A 53 5.73 -2.51 1.12
C ILE A 53 5.99 -2.73 -0.38
N ARG A 54 5.42 -1.88 -1.23
CA ARG A 54 5.55 -1.99 -2.69
C ARG A 54 6.65 -1.12 -3.28
N LYS A 55 7.43 -0.44 -2.44
CA LYS A 55 8.48 0.52 -2.84
C LYS A 55 7.97 1.58 -3.83
N HIS A 56 6.73 2.04 -3.65
CA HIS A 56 6.03 2.95 -4.54
C HIS A 56 5.98 4.37 -3.94
N VAL A 57 7.02 5.16 -4.23
CA VAL A 57 7.26 6.51 -3.69
C VAL A 57 6.05 7.46 -3.80
N PRO A 58 5.30 7.51 -4.91
CA PRO A 58 4.13 8.41 -5.00
C PRO A 58 3.06 8.16 -3.93
N LEU A 59 2.84 6.91 -3.50
CA LEU A 59 1.85 6.60 -2.46
C LEU A 59 2.31 7.12 -1.10
N ILE A 60 3.60 6.97 -0.81
CA ILE A 60 4.24 7.47 0.40
C ILE A 60 4.12 9.00 0.41
N ALA A 61 4.51 9.68 -0.67
CA ALA A 61 4.46 11.14 -0.78
C ALA A 61 3.05 11.69 -0.56
N ILE A 62 2.02 11.10 -1.19
CA ILE A 62 0.62 11.51 -0.99
C ILE A 62 0.20 11.33 0.47
N SER A 63 0.53 10.19 1.09
CA SER A 63 0.16 9.94 2.48
C SER A 63 0.83 10.92 3.46
N LEU A 64 2.11 11.25 3.24
CA LEU A 64 2.86 12.21 4.04
C LEU A 64 2.35 13.64 3.82
N LEU A 65 2.01 14.00 2.58
CA LEU A 65 1.41 15.30 2.28
C LEU A 65 0.08 15.48 3.02
N VAL A 66 -0.79 14.46 3.02
CA VAL A 66 -2.05 14.51 3.76
C VAL A 66 -1.78 14.64 5.26
N ALA A 67 -0.87 13.83 5.82
CA ALA A 67 -0.52 13.90 7.24
C ALA A 67 0.06 15.28 7.64
N PHE A 68 0.83 15.91 6.77
CA PHE A 68 1.40 17.24 6.96
C PHE A 68 0.33 18.34 6.91
N VAL A 69 -0.50 18.36 5.87
CA VAL A 69 -1.57 19.37 5.69
C VAL A 69 -2.61 19.29 6.81
N TYR A 70 -2.91 18.08 7.31
CA TYR A 70 -3.80 17.91 8.46
C TYR A 70 -3.20 18.39 9.79
N GLY A 71 -1.94 18.84 9.82
CA GLY A 71 -1.36 19.57 10.93
C GLY A 71 -1.30 18.77 12.23
N GLY A 72 -0.64 17.60 12.21
CA GLY A 72 -0.46 16.76 13.39
C GLY A 72 -1.38 15.54 13.44
N LEU A 73 -1.71 14.96 12.28
CA LEU A 73 -2.45 13.69 12.18
C LEU A 73 -1.83 12.62 13.08
N ILE A 74 -0.51 12.47 13.05
CA ILE A 74 0.20 11.49 13.90
C ILE A 74 0.07 11.82 15.40
N TRP A 75 0.11 13.10 15.78
CA TRP A 75 0.05 13.52 17.18
C TRP A 75 -1.32 13.32 17.80
N ASN A 76 -2.38 13.59 17.06
CA ASN A 76 -3.78 13.39 17.49
C ASN A 76 -4.18 11.91 17.70
N MET A 77 -3.25 10.98 17.44
CA MET A 77 -3.41 9.56 17.70
C MET A 77 -3.02 9.18 19.13
N PHE A 78 -2.31 10.06 19.83
CA PHE A 78 -1.86 9.84 21.20
C PHE A 78 -2.73 10.62 22.19
N PRO A 79 -3.04 10.04 23.36
CA PRO A 79 -3.91 10.67 24.34
C PRO A 79 -3.35 11.99 24.91
N LEU A 80 -2.03 12.15 24.90
CA LEU A 80 -1.35 13.35 25.45
C LEU A 80 -1.55 14.61 24.60
N PHE A 81 -1.81 14.45 23.30
CA PHE A 81 -1.93 15.57 22.36
C PHE A 81 -3.34 15.71 21.79
N ALA A 82 -4.19 14.70 21.98
CA ALA A 82 -5.58 14.74 21.56
C ALA A 82 -6.39 15.73 22.41
N LYS A 83 -7.28 16.49 21.76
CA LYS A 83 -8.23 17.35 22.47
C LYS A 83 -9.16 16.49 23.33
N PRO A 84 -9.60 16.96 24.51
CA PRO A 84 -10.52 16.21 25.38
C PRO A 84 -11.84 15.81 24.71
N SER A 85 -12.25 16.54 23.67
CA SER A 85 -13.43 16.28 22.86
C SER A 85 -13.14 15.43 21.60
N THR A 86 -12.02 14.72 21.54
CA THR A 86 -11.61 13.95 20.36
C THR A 86 -11.17 12.55 20.78
N SER A 87 -11.79 11.52 20.21
CA SER A 87 -11.43 10.13 20.50
C SER A 87 -10.16 9.75 19.76
N TRP A 88 -9.04 9.74 20.49
CA TRP A 88 -7.76 9.24 20.01
C TRP A 88 -7.82 7.72 19.76
N GLU A 89 -8.68 6.99 20.46
CA GLU A 89 -8.89 5.55 20.31
C GLU A 89 -9.37 5.22 18.89
N GLY A 90 -10.31 6.02 18.35
CA GLY A 90 -10.81 5.87 16.98
C GLY A 90 -9.74 6.18 15.93
N HIS A 91 -8.90 7.19 16.17
CA HIS A 91 -7.77 7.52 15.29
C HIS A 91 -6.73 6.41 15.24
N PHE A 92 -6.33 5.91 16.41
CA PHE A 92 -5.36 4.82 16.53
C PHE A 92 -5.90 3.51 15.98
N GLY A 93 -7.16 3.21 16.28
CA GLY A 93 -7.89 2.09 15.69
C GLY A 93 -7.91 2.14 14.17
N GLY A 94 -8.25 3.30 13.59
CA GLY A 94 -8.20 3.52 12.15
C GLY A 94 -6.83 3.27 11.58
N ALA A 95 -5.77 3.81 12.20
CA ALA A 95 -4.39 3.59 11.79
C ALA A 95 -4.01 2.10 11.78
N ILE A 96 -4.37 1.34 12.83
CA ILE A 96 -4.13 -0.11 12.90
C ILE A 96 -4.84 -0.84 11.76
N ILE A 97 -6.15 -0.60 11.58
CA ILE A 97 -6.94 -1.25 10.52
C ILE A 97 -6.36 -0.92 9.14
N GLY A 98 -5.97 0.34 8.91
CA GLY A 98 -5.29 0.77 7.69
C GLY A 98 -3.99 0.01 7.41
N THR A 99 -3.13 -0.13 8.41
CA THR A 99 -1.87 -0.88 8.31
C THR A 99 -2.09 -2.36 8.06
N VAL A 100 -3.05 -2.99 8.77
CA VAL A 100 -3.41 -4.39 8.56
C VAL A 100 -3.93 -4.59 7.13
N CYS A 101 -4.80 -3.71 6.65
CA CYS A 101 -5.25 -3.72 5.26
C CYS A 101 -4.09 -3.59 4.27
N ALA A 102 -3.11 -2.71 4.52
CA ALA A 102 -1.95 -2.58 3.64
C ALA A 102 -1.15 -3.88 3.52
N TYR A 103 -1.01 -4.60 4.63
CA TYR A 103 -0.36 -5.90 4.66
C TYR A 103 -1.18 -6.98 3.93
N CYS A 104 -2.47 -7.10 4.22
CA CYS A 104 -3.36 -8.11 3.61
C CYS A 104 -3.49 -7.90 2.10
N PHE A 105 -3.61 -6.65 1.64
CA PHE A 105 -3.75 -6.29 0.23
C PHE A 105 -2.41 -5.94 -0.44
N LYS A 106 -1.28 -6.44 0.08
CA LYS A 106 0.05 -6.14 -0.51
C LYS A 106 0.20 -6.58 -1.97
N LYS A 107 -0.49 -7.65 -2.36
CA LYS A 107 -0.49 -8.21 -3.73
C LYS A 107 -1.34 -7.42 -4.73
N TYR A 108 -2.14 -6.46 -4.28
CA TYR A 108 -3.07 -5.73 -5.11
C TYR A 108 -2.74 -4.23 -5.14
N GLY A 109 -2.89 -3.60 -6.31
CA GLY A 109 -2.55 -2.19 -6.53
C GLY A 109 -1.22 -2.01 -7.28
N PRO A 110 -0.73 -0.76 -7.42
CA PRO A 110 0.46 -0.46 -8.23
C PRO A 110 1.68 -1.13 -7.61
N GLN A 111 2.33 -1.99 -8.41
CA GLN A 111 3.60 -2.63 -8.09
C GLN A 111 4.72 -1.86 -8.79
N LYS A 112 5.93 -1.89 -8.21
CA LYS A 112 7.11 -1.40 -8.92
C LYS A 112 7.28 -2.26 -10.19
N PRO A 113 7.44 -1.68 -11.39
CA PRO A 113 7.86 -2.44 -12.56
C PRO A 113 9.15 -3.19 -12.23
N GLU A 114 9.23 -4.48 -12.56
CA GLU A 114 10.52 -5.14 -12.62
C GLU A 114 11.35 -4.37 -13.65
N ILE A 115 12.55 -3.98 -13.23
CA ILE A 115 13.54 -3.43 -14.15
C ILE A 115 13.97 -4.66 -14.91
N VAL A 116 13.52 -4.80 -16.16
CA VAL A 116 14.16 -5.72 -17.08
C VAL A 116 15.49 -5.05 -17.37
N ASP A 117 16.57 -5.59 -16.81
CA ASP A 117 17.90 -5.10 -17.13
C ASP A 117 18.12 -5.45 -18.60
N ASP A 118 18.11 -4.43 -19.48
CA ASP A 118 18.23 -4.60 -20.93
C ASP A 118 19.50 -5.40 -21.31
N GLU A 119 20.52 -5.39 -20.44
CA GLU A 119 21.75 -6.19 -20.55
C GLU A 119 21.49 -7.71 -20.47
N GLU A 120 20.50 -8.17 -19.69
CA GLU A 120 20.15 -9.60 -19.63
C GLU A 120 19.30 -10.07 -20.82
N GLU A 121 18.55 -9.17 -21.49
CA GLU A 121 17.86 -9.51 -22.74
C GLU A 121 18.85 -9.57 -23.91
N GLU A 122 19.81 -8.65 -23.98
CA GLU A 122 20.89 -8.69 -24.96
C GLU A 122 21.77 -9.95 -24.78
N GLU A 123 22.15 -10.31 -23.54
CA GLU A 123 22.88 -11.57 -23.28
C GLU A 123 22.07 -12.81 -23.65
N LYS A 124 20.76 -12.86 -23.35
CA LYS A 124 19.90 -14.02 -23.69
C LYS A 124 19.62 -14.15 -25.18
N ASP A 125 19.55 -13.03 -25.90
CA ASP A 125 19.40 -13.03 -27.36
C ASP A 125 20.71 -13.39 -28.06
N GLU A 126 21.86 -12.92 -27.57
CA GLU A 126 23.18 -13.35 -28.05
C GLU A 126 23.43 -14.84 -27.79
N GLU A 127 23.12 -15.34 -26.59
CA GLU A 127 23.30 -16.75 -26.22
C GLU A 127 22.37 -17.68 -27.04
N LYS A 128 21.16 -17.22 -27.39
CA LYS A 128 20.26 -17.92 -28.33
C LYS A 128 20.77 -17.93 -29.75
N ILE A 129 21.36 -16.84 -30.22
CA ILE A 129 21.93 -16.76 -31.58
C ILE A 129 23.13 -17.70 -31.68
N ASP A 130 24.00 -17.73 -30.66
CA ASP A 130 25.16 -18.61 -30.61
C ASP A 130 24.76 -20.10 -30.58
N CYS A 131 23.83 -20.48 -29.70
CA CYS A 131 23.29 -21.84 -29.65
C CYS A 131 22.61 -22.28 -30.97
N GLN A 132 21.98 -21.33 -31.69
CA GLN A 132 21.33 -21.60 -32.97
C GLN A 132 22.37 -21.74 -34.09
N VAL A 133 23.44 -20.95 -34.09
CA VAL A 133 24.55 -21.02 -35.07
C VAL A 133 25.32 -22.34 -34.92
N ASP A 134 25.64 -22.75 -33.69
CA ASP A 134 26.30 -24.03 -33.40
C ASP A 134 25.46 -25.25 -33.82
N SER A 135 24.14 -25.14 -33.80
CA SER A 135 23.23 -26.21 -34.25
C SER A 135 23.13 -26.33 -35.79
N VAL A 136 23.50 -25.29 -36.53
CA VAL A 136 23.42 -25.24 -38.01
C VAL A 136 24.75 -25.65 -38.66
N ASP A 137 25.88 -25.40 -38.00
CA ASP A 137 27.22 -25.72 -38.50
C ASP A 137 27.76 -27.10 -38.06
N ALA A 138 26.95 -27.90 -37.35
CA ALA A 138 27.30 -29.28 -37.06
C ALA A 138 27.56 -30.03 -38.38
N PRO A 139 28.80 -30.49 -38.66
CA PRO A 139 29.09 -31.18 -39.90
C PRO A 139 28.25 -32.44 -39.93
N HIS A 140 27.38 -32.52 -40.93
CA HIS A 140 26.69 -33.75 -41.27
C HIS A 140 27.78 -34.78 -41.60
N SER A 141 28.16 -35.59 -40.61
CA SER A 141 29.03 -36.73 -40.82
C SER A 141 28.23 -37.73 -41.65
N SER A 142 28.47 -37.69 -42.95
CA SER A 142 27.97 -38.64 -43.93
C SER A 142 28.54 -40.03 -43.60
N ASP A 143 27.70 -40.93 -43.10
CA ASP A 143 27.90 -42.39 -43.08
C ASP A 143 26.73 -43.07 -43.80
#